data_AF-A1TZ37-F1
#
_entry.id   AF-A1TZ37-F1
#
_cell.length_a   1.000
_cell.length_b   1.000
_cell.length_c   1.000
_cell.angle_alpha   90.00
_cell.angle_beta   90.00
_cell.angle_gamma   90.00
#
_symmetry.space_group_name_H-M   'P 1'
#
loop_
_entity.id
_entity.type
_entity.pdbx_description
1 polymer ?
#
loop_
_entity_poly.entity_id
_entity_poly.type
_entity_poly.pdbx_seq_one_letter_code
_entity_poly.pdbx_strand_id
1 'polypeptide(L)'
;MPGRRWYSWLVPAVCALSLLGCNPFSDAESLTDEYLERLARVLDTAPVPRAELPAASIPPRRRERILALPELDLGMLDFLSLYGCELQYVVGERNSVMGKVMQPINQLRYEIRFIRAAEACLPEVDDEELTEALESAIESKRDSLPLAVWNATWGTEEVERQFTLSKGYYPVAEAGNPASDLVRDLQQLNRQVEAILAQKLEISLKNLGQVHQRWQADVLAGQTINSARLLISTLNAGTELLGSRLEGRPLCLNGQPNNESEIVQNFFFSIYIEKIQPYMSDVSRARDSLIAGFAELARQQQAVMPESFTPWYQRHLAADTPDSLWQELDQAMMRHTRHWQDLLGQCGLRPGA
;
A
#
# COMPACT_ATOMS: atom_id res chain seq x y z
N MET A 1 -66.54 -7.68 -17.45
CA MET A 1 -65.35 -6.93 -16.98
C MET A 1 -64.27 -7.93 -16.57
N PRO A 2 -63.21 -8.11 -17.37
CA PRO A 2 -62.07 -8.95 -17.02
C PRO A 2 -61.04 -8.11 -16.23
N GLY A 3 -60.24 -8.75 -15.37
CA GLY A 3 -59.03 -8.11 -14.84
C GLY A 3 -58.93 -8.08 -13.32
N ARG A 4 -58.72 -9.24 -12.68
CA ARG A 4 -58.21 -9.27 -11.30
C ARG A 4 -57.52 -10.59 -10.94
N ARG A 5 -56.69 -11.12 -11.84
CA ARG A 5 -55.93 -12.37 -11.62
C ARG A 5 -54.41 -12.25 -11.74
N TRP A 6 -53.86 -11.04 -11.91
CA TRP A 6 -52.39 -10.87 -12.05
C TRP A 6 -51.64 -10.60 -10.74
N TYR A 7 -52.31 -10.26 -9.64
CA TYR A 7 -51.62 -9.88 -8.40
C TYR A 7 -51.19 -11.06 -7.50
N SER A 8 -51.71 -12.28 -7.70
CA SER A 8 -51.32 -13.44 -6.87
C SER A 8 -49.93 -14.02 -7.17
N TRP A 9 -49.32 -13.65 -8.30
CA TRP A 9 -47.99 -14.15 -8.69
C TRP A 9 -46.85 -13.19 -8.33
N LEU A 10 -47.16 -11.96 -7.90
CA LEU A 10 -46.15 -10.95 -7.52
C LEU A 10 -45.61 -11.17 -6.10
N VAL A 11 -46.41 -11.73 -5.19
CA VAL A 11 -46.00 -11.99 -3.80
C VAL A 11 -44.90 -13.07 -3.67
N PRO A 12 -44.98 -14.23 -4.36
CA PRO A 12 -43.89 -15.22 -4.29
C PRO A 12 -42.61 -14.76 -4.99
N ALA A 13 -42.72 -13.90 -6.01
CA ALA A 13 -41.56 -13.35 -6.73
C ALA A 13 -40.76 -12.36 -5.88
N VAL A 14 -41.43 -11.53 -5.06
CA VAL A 14 -40.78 -10.57 -4.15
C VAL A 14 -40.13 -11.30 -2.96
N CYS A 15 -40.71 -12.39 -2.44
CA CYS A 15 -40.08 -13.19 -1.40
C CYS A 15 -38.88 -14.03 -1.89
N ALA A 16 -38.82 -14.40 -3.17
CA ALA A 16 -37.68 -15.10 -3.75
C ALA A 16 -36.45 -14.20 -3.95
N LEU A 17 -36.65 -12.89 -4.17
CA LEU A 17 -35.57 -11.89 -4.26
C LEU A 17 -34.90 -11.63 -2.90
N SER A 18 -35.60 -11.86 -1.79
CA SER A 18 -35.07 -11.77 -0.43
C SER A 18 -34.19 -12.95 -0.02
N LEU A 19 -34.09 -13.99 -0.86
CA LEU A 19 -33.27 -15.18 -0.63
C LEU A 19 -32.00 -15.22 -1.50
N LEU A 20 -31.62 -14.10 -2.12
CA LEU A 20 -30.23 -13.91 -2.52
C LEU A 20 -29.41 -13.78 -1.23
N GLY A 21 -29.08 -14.93 -0.63
CA GLY A 21 -28.23 -15.01 0.54
C GLY A 21 -26.91 -14.30 0.25
N CYS A 22 -26.44 -13.52 1.22
CA CYS A 22 -25.11 -12.93 1.17
C CYS A 22 -24.11 -14.08 0.98
N ASN A 23 -23.31 -14.06 -0.09
CA ASN A 23 -22.24 -15.04 -0.26
C ASN A 23 -21.21 -14.77 0.84
N PRO A 24 -21.03 -15.63 1.86
CA PRO A 24 -20.11 -15.35 2.97
C PRO A 24 -18.65 -15.26 2.50
N PHE A 25 -18.35 -15.63 1.25
CA PHE A 25 -17.02 -15.55 0.67
C PHE A 25 -16.81 -14.32 -0.22
N SER A 26 -17.72 -13.33 -0.22
CA SER A 26 -17.58 -12.10 -1.02
C SER A 26 -16.67 -11.04 -0.41
N ASP A 27 -16.48 -11.07 0.91
CA ASP A 27 -15.72 -10.07 1.66
C ASP A 27 -14.67 -10.75 2.54
N ALA A 28 -13.58 -10.05 2.81
CA ALA A 28 -12.42 -10.62 3.50
C ALA A 28 -12.73 -11.12 4.93
N GLU A 29 -13.50 -10.33 5.68
CA GLU A 29 -13.85 -10.64 7.07
C GLU A 29 -14.77 -11.86 7.14
N SER A 30 -15.88 -11.85 6.40
CA SER A 30 -16.79 -13.00 6.33
C SER A 30 -16.13 -14.26 5.75
N LEU A 31 -15.26 -14.12 4.75
CA LEU A 31 -14.48 -15.22 4.17
C LEU A 31 -13.61 -15.89 5.25
N THR A 32 -12.92 -15.09 6.05
CA THR A 32 -11.99 -15.59 7.07
C THR A 32 -12.71 -16.09 8.33
N ASP A 33 -13.87 -15.52 8.67
CA ASP A 33 -14.73 -15.98 9.76
C ASP A 33 -15.32 -17.36 9.43
N GLU A 34 -15.96 -17.47 8.25
CA GLU A 34 -16.56 -18.72 7.78
C GLU A 34 -15.52 -19.84 7.67
N TYR A 35 -14.29 -19.50 7.27
CA TYR A 35 -13.17 -20.43 7.25
C TYR A 35 -12.88 -21.02 8.64
N LEU A 36 -12.70 -20.17 9.65
CA LEU A 36 -12.37 -20.63 11.01
C LEU A 36 -13.51 -21.43 11.64
N GLU A 37 -14.76 -20.98 11.47
CA GLU A 37 -15.92 -21.68 12.01
C GLU A 37 -16.07 -23.08 11.40
N ARG A 38 -15.94 -23.19 10.07
CA ARG A 38 -16.01 -24.49 9.40
C ARG A 38 -14.82 -25.37 9.74
N LEU A 39 -13.61 -24.79 9.83
CA LEU A 39 -12.41 -25.52 10.22
C LEU A 39 -12.60 -26.16 11.60
N ALA A 40 -13.01 -25.38 12.60
CA ALA A 40 -13.24 -25.89 13.95
C ALA A 40 -14.25 -27.05 13.96
N ARG A 41 -15.35 -26.91 13.20
CA ARG A 41 -16.40 -27.94 13.08
C ARG A 41 -15.90 -29.21 12.38
N VAL A 42 -15.16 -29.07 11.29
CA VAL A 42 -14.62 -30.21 10.52
C VAL A 42 -13.56 -30.97 11.32
N LEU A 43 -12.82 -30.29 12.18
CA LEU A 43 -11.84 -30.90 13.08
C LEU A 43 -12.45 -31.40 14.40
N ASP A 44 -13.73 -31.15 14.67
CA ASP A 44 -14.37 -31.42 15.98
C ASP A 44 -13.55 -30.83 17.15
N THR A 45 -13.13 -29.57 16.98
CA THR A 45 -12.34 -28.81 17.96
C THR A 45 -13.12 -27.60 18.46
N ALA A 46 -12.82 -27.16 19.69
CA ALA A 46 -13.39 -25.92 20.22
C ALA A 46 -12.92 -24.72 19.37
N PRO A 47 -13.80 -23.75 19.04
CA PRO A 47 -13.39 -22.56 18.32
C PRO A 47 -12.28 -21.80 19.05
N VAL A 48 -11.28 -21.35 18.29
CA VAL A 48 -10.18 -20.51 18.78
C VAL A 48 -10.44 -19.07 18.35
N PRO A 49 -10.54 -18.11 19.29
CA PRO A 49 -10.71 -16.70 18.94
C PRO A 49 -9.44 -16.16 18.28
N ARG A 50 -9.59 -15.18 17.39
CA ARG A 50 -8.44 -14.48 16.81
C ARG A 50 -7.69 -13.70 17.89
N ALA A 51 -6.38 -13.87 17.94
CA ALA A 51 -5.53 -13.02 18.76
C ALA A 51 -5.58 -11.57 18.25
N GLU A 52 -5.70 -10.62 19.19
CA GLU A 52 -5.56 -9.20 18.88
C GLU A 52 -4.11 -8.90 18.51
N LEU A 53 -3.89 -8.44 17.27
CA LEU A 53 -2.58 -7.93 16.87
C LEU A 53 -2.37 -6.51 17.41
N PRO A 54 -1.12 -6.11 17.72
CA PRO A 54 -0.81 -4.73 18.07
C PRO A 54 -1.44 -3.77 17.06
N ALA A 55 -1.99 -2.65 17.55
CA ALA A 55 -2.68 -1.67 16.71
C ALA A 55 -1.77 -1.25 15.54
N ALA A 56 -2.29 -1.36 14.32
CA ALA A 56 -1.56 -0.83 13.17
C ALA A 56 -1.48 0.68 13.27
N SER A 57 -0.35 1.22 12.82
CA SER A 57 -0.13 2.65 12.76
C SER A 57 -0.28 3.15 11.33
N ILE A 58 -0.89 4.33 11.22
CA ILE A 58 -0.82 5.15 10.01
C ILE A 58 0.55 5.84 9.94
N PRO A 59 0.97 6.36 8.77
CA PRO A 59 2.14 7.21 8.68
C PRO A 59 2.09 8.35 9.72
N PRO A 60 3.24 8.82 10.24
CA PRO A 60 3.30 9.97 11.16
C PRO A 60 2.58 11.18 10.57
N ARG A 61 2.09 12.10 11.40
CA ARG A 61 1.29 13.23 10.88
C ARG A 61 2.11 14.06 9.90
N ARG A 62 1.47 14.65 8.88
CA ARG A 62 2.13 15.54 7.89
C ARG A 62 3.21 16.47 8.46
N ARG A 63 2.93 17.16 9.57
CA ARG A 63 3.87 18.09 10.24
C ARG A 63 5.17 17.44 10.75
N GLU A 64 5.13 16.13 11.03
CA GLU A 64 6.27 15.33 11.47
C GLU A 64 7.00 14.69 10.29
N ARG A 65 6.44 14.79 9.07
CA ARG A 65 7.02 14.30 7.82
C ARG A 65 7.58 15.41 6.93
N ILE A 66 7.02 16.62 6.97
CA ILE A 66 7.50 17.76 6.18
C ILE A 66 8.89 18.18 6.65
N LEU A 67 9.80 18.29 5.69
CA LEU A 67 11.16 18.79 5.88
C LEU A 67 11.23 20.28 5.54
N ALA A 68 11.98 21.04 6.33
CA ALA A 68 12.26 22.44 6.01
C ALA A 68 13.17 22.52 4.79
N LEU A 69 12.81 23.39 3.85
CA LEU A 69 13.64 23.72 2.68
C LEU A 69 14.41 25.01 2.97
N PRO A 70 15.66 25.15 2.52
CA PRO A 70 16.40 26.40 2.65
C PRO A 70 15.67 27.50 1.89
N GLU A 71 15.47 28.64 2.55
CA GLU A 71 14.95 29.84 1.91
C GLU A 71 16.08 30.49 1.12
N LEU A 72 15.77 30.87 -0.12
CA LEU A 72 16.62 31.74 -0.92
C LEU A 72 15.98 33.12 -0.88
N ASP A 73 16.60 34.04 -0.16
CA ASP A 73 16.24 35.45 -0.16
C ASP A 73 17.15 36.16 -1.17
N LEU A 74 16.69 36.21 -2.43
CA LEU A 74 17.33 37.06 -3.44
C LEU A 74 16.82 38.49 -3.21
N GLY A 75 17.75 39.43 -2.99
CA GLY A 75 17.42 40.82 -2.74
C GLY A 75 16.65 41.45 -3.91
N MET A 76 15.94 42.54 -3.64
CA MET A 76 15.17 43.26 -4.66
C MET A 76 16.05 43.78 -5.82
N LEU A 77 17.32 44.09 -5.57
CA LEU A 77 18.26 44.57 -6.58
C LEU A 77 18.81 43.42 -7.45
N ASP A 78 19.08 42.26 -6.85
CA ASP A 78 19.47 41.04 -7.57
C ASP A 78 18.35 40.62 -8.52
N PHE A 79 17.10 40.67 -8.05
CA PHE A 79 15.91 40.39 -8.85
C PHE A 79 15.77 41.30 -10.09
N LEU A 80 16.05 42.59 -9.96
CA LEU A 80 15.95 43.54 -11.07
C LEU A 80 17.08 43.35 -12.09
N SER A 81 18.22 42.81 -11.66
CA SER A 81 19.38 42.53 -12.51
C SER A 81 19.20 41.28 -13.37
N LEU A 82 18.22 40.42 -13.07
CA LEU A 82 17.83 39.25 -13.87
C LEU A 82 16.97 39.60 -15.11
N TYR A 83 16.86 40.88 -15.47
CA TYR A 83 16.00 41.34 -16.55
C TYR A 83 16.42 40.76 -17.90
N GLY A 84 15.49 40.10 -18.60
CA GLY A 84 15.73 39.47 -19.90
C GLY A 84 15.81 37.94 -19.86
N CYS A 85 15.94 37.36 -18.68
CA CYS A 85 16.06 35.92 -18.48
C CYS A 85 14.80 35.31 -17.85
N GLU A 86 14.50 34.02 -18.15
CA GLU A 86 13.33 33.32 -17.58
C GLU A 86 13.36 33.31 -16.04
N LEU A 87 14.55 33.31 -15.44
CA LEU A 87 14.74 33.25 -14.00
C LEU A 87 13.98 34.37 -13.26
N GLN A 88 13.86 35.56 -13.85
CA GLN A 88 13.07 36.66 -13.30
C GLN A 88 11.61 36.25 -13.05
N TYR A 89 10.98 35.55 -13.99
CA TYR A 89 9.61 35.08 -13.83
C TYR A 89 9.50 33.99 -12.76
N VAL A 90 10.49 33.11 -12.67
CA VAL A 90 10.53 32.01 -11.70
C VAL A 90 10.64 32.55 -10.27
N VAL A 91 11.59 33.46 -10.03
CA VAL A 91 11.75 34.12 -8.73
C VAL A 91 10.50 34.94 -8.37
N GLY A 92 9.92 35.63 -9.34
CA GLY A 92 8.66 36.37 -9.15
C GLY A 92 7.49 35.47 -8.71
N GLU A 93 7.38 34.28 -9.29
CA GLU A 93 6.37 33.28 -8.91
C GLU A 93 6.51 32.87 -7.45
N ARG A 94 7.75 32.64 -6.98
CA ARG A 94 8.03 32.31 -5.57
C ARG A 94 7.68 33.43 -4.61
N ASN A 95 7.97 34.68 -4.99
CA ASN A 95 7.71 35.85 -4.15
C ASN A 95 6.22 36.24 -4.08
N SER A 96 5.40 35.72 -5.00
CA SER A 96 3.95 35.91 -4.98
C SER A 96 3.29 35.28 -3.74
N VAL A 97 2.07 35.73 -3.41
CA VAL A 97 1.28 35.13 -2.31
C VAL A 97 1.07 33.63 -2.52
N MET A 98 0.78 33.23 -3.76
CA MET A 98 0.62 31.81 -4.12
C MET A 98 1.94 31.04 -3.99
N GLY A 99 3.06 31.70 -4.27
CA GLY A 99 4.40 31.17 -4.14
C GLY A 99 4.81 30.86 -2.70
N LYS A 100 4.34 31.67 -1.75
CA LYS A 100 4.61 31.49 -0.31
C LYS A 100 3.84 30.32 0.32
N VAL A 101 2.74 29.88 -0.30
CA VAL A 101 1.89 28.78 0.19
C VAL A 101 1.80 27.61 -0.79
N MET A 102 2.85 27.43 -1.61
CA MET A 102 2.91 26.36 -2.60
C MET A 102 2.72 24.98 -1.95
N GLN A 103 1.87 24.16 -2.57
CA GLN A 103 1.79 22.75 -2.21
C GLN A 103 3.11 22.03 -2.55
N PRO A 104 3.51 20.98 -1.82
CA PRO A 104 4.81 20.34 -1.99
C PRO A 104 5.16 19.92 -3.42
N ILE A 105 4.18 19.42 -4.17
CA ILE A 105 4.35 19.07 -5.60
C ILE A 105 4.71 20.28 -6.48
N ASN A 106 4.11 21.45 -6.19
CA ASN A 106 4.40 22.68 -6.92
C ASN A 106 5.73 23.28 -6.47
N GLN A 107 6.08 23.13 -5.18
CA GLN A 107 7.41 23.46 -4.68
C GLN A 107 8.49 22.68 -5.45
N LEU A 108 8.36 21.36 -5.60
CA LEU A 108 9.31 20.56 -6.36
C LEU A 108 9.43 21.02 -7.83
N ARG A 109 8.31 21.35 -8.48
CA ARG A 109 8.32 21.90 -9.85
C ARG A 109 9.06 23.22 -9.91
N TYR A 110 8.83 24.09 -8.93
CA TYR A 110 9.55 25.35 -8.79
C TYR A 110 11.04 25.12 -8.61
N GLU A 111 11.47 24.23 -7.70
CA GLU A 111 12.91 24.01 -7.45
C GLU A 111 13.65 23.56 -8.72
N ILE A 112 13.07 22.61 -9.46
CA ILE A 112 13.65 22.14 -10.73
C ILE A 112 13.66 23.25 -11.78
N ARG A 113 12.57 24.00 -11.89
CA ARG A 113 12.48 25.11 -12.86
C ARG A 113 13.46 26.22 -12.54
N PHE A 114 13.66 26.53 -11.25
CA PHE A 114 14.64 27.50 -10.79
C PHE A 114 16.04 27.09 -11.23
N ILE A 115 16.45 25.84 -10.96
CA ILE A 115 17.79 25.37 -11.32
C ILE A 115 18.02 25.50 -12.82
N ARG A 116 17.10 25.01 -13.65
CA ARG A 116 17.24 25.09 -15.11
C ARG A 116 17.25 26.53 -15.62
N ALA A 117 16.34 27.37 -15.12
CA ALA A 117 16.26 28.76 -15.53
C ALA A 117 17.51 29.53 -15.11
N ALA A 118 18.06 29.27 -13.93
CA ALA A 118 19.28 29.90 -13.44
C ALA A 118 20.52 29.46 -14.23
N GLU A 119 20.65 28.17 -14.55
CA GLU A 119 21.74 27.67 -15.40
C GLU A 119 21.70 28.23 -16.82
N ALA A 120 20.49 28.40 -17.38
CA ALA A 120 20.32 29.05 -18.67
C ALA A 120 20.60 30.57 -18.62
N CYS A 121 20.37 31.19 -17.45
CA CYS A 121 20.61 32.60 -17.20
C CYS A 121 22.09 32.94 -17.09
N LEU A 122 22.87 32.06 -16.48
CA LEU A 122 24.24 32.32 -16.04
C LEU A 122 25.14 32.90 -17.15
N PRO A 123 25.08 32.42 -18.42
CA PRO A 123 25.88 32.99 -19.50
C PRO A 123 25.50 34.41 -19.93
N GLU A 124 24.31 34.89 -19.54
CA GLU A 124 23.78 36.22 -19.88
C GLU A 124 24.03 37.26 -18.78
N VAL A 125 24.63 36.85 -17.65
CA VAL A 125 24.92 37.73 -16.51
C VAL A 125 26.33 38.28 -16.62
N ASP A 126 26.43 39.61 -16.71
CA ASP A 126 27.73 40.32 -16.81
C ASP A 126 28.31 40.74 -15.44
N ASP A 127 27.52 40.62 -14.37
CA ASP A 127 27.89 41.01 -13.00
C ASP A 127 28.51 39.81 -12.24
N GLU A 128 29.76 39.96 -11.80
CA GLU A 128 30.54 38.90 -11.13
C GLU A 128 29.94 38.52 -9.76
N GLU A 129 29.44 39.50 -8.99
CA GLU A 129 28.80 39.25 -7.69
C GLU A 129 27.47 38.51 -7.87
N LEU A 130 26.68 38.89 -8.88
CA LEU A 130 25.43 38.20 -9.22
C LEU A 130 25.69 36.79 -9.77
N THR A 131 26.78 36.60 -10.50
CA THR A 131 27.20 35.29 -11.02
C THR A 131 27.51 34.34 -9.86
N GLU A 132 28.36 34.76 -8.92
CA GLU A 132 28.69 33.97 -7.73
C GLU A 132 27.44 33.65 -6.89
N ALA A 133 26.54 34.63 -6.71
CA ALA A 133 25.29 34.44 -5.99
C ALA A 133 24.36 33.41 -6.68
N LEU A 134 24.28 33.44 -8.01
CA LEU A 134 23.48 32.49 -8.80
C LEU A 134 24.08 31.08 -8.75
N GLU A 135 25.40 30.93 -8.86
CA GLU A 135 26.07 29.64 -8.73
C GLU A 135 25.82 29.03 -7.34
N SER A 136 25.97 29.82 -6.28
CA SER A 136 25.67 29.39 -4.91
C SER A 136 24.20 29.02 -4.73
N ALA A 137 23.27 29.78 -5.33
CA ALA A 137 21.85 29.48 -5.30
C ALA A 137 21.53 28.17 -6.03
N ILE A 138 22.15 27.91 -7.19
CA ILE A 138 22.01 26.66 -7.95
C ILE A 138 22.50 25.48 -7.11
N GLU A 139 23.68 25.60 -6.50
CA GLU A 139 24.26 24.56 -5.65
C GLU A 139 23.35 24.24 -4.45
N SER A 140 22.95 25.27 -3.69
CA SER A 140 22.03 25.12 -2.55
C SER A 140 20.69 24.47 -2.94
N LYS A 141 20.16 24.82 -4.12
CA LYS A 141 18.94 24.21 -4.67
C LYS A 141 19.15 22.75 -5.04
N ARG A 142 20.26 22.41 -5.69
CA ARG A 142 20.61 21.02 -6.03
C ARG A 142 20.77 20.14 -4.79
N ASP A 143 21.42 20.67 -3.76
CA ASP A 143 21.65 19.96 -2.50
C ASP A 143 20.37 19.73 -1.71
N SER A 144 19.41 20.66 -1.81
CA SER A 144 18.12 20.57 -1.13
C SER A 144 17.02 19.87 -1.95
N LEU A 145 17.27 19.50 -3.22
CA LEU A 145 16.31 18.77 -4.06
C LEU A 145 15.77 17.49 -3.40
N PRO A 146 16.58 16.65 -2.71
CA PRO A 146 16.05 15.47 -2.01
C PRO A 146 14.96 15.82 -0.98
N LEU A 147 15.06 16.96 -0.31
CA LEU A 147 14.04 17.44 0.63
C LEU A 147 12.74 17.83 -0.09
N ALA A 148 12.85 18.49 -1.24
CA ALA A 148 11.70 18.87 -2.06
C ALA A 148 10.98 17.63 -2.62
N VAL A 149 11.75 16.62 -3.05
CA VAL A 149 11.21 15.34 -3.52
C VAL A 149 10.49 14.63 -2.37
N TRP A 150 11.11 14.53 -1.19
CA TRP A 150 10.48 13.95 -0.01
C TRP A 150 9.16 14.63 0.34
N ASN A 151 9.15 15.96 0.37
CA ASN A 151 7.94 16.71 0.65
C ASN A 151 6.86 16.48 -0.40
N ALA A 152 7.24 16.39 -1.68
CA ALA A 152 6.31 16.13 -2.78
C ALA A 152 5.73 14.72 -2.78
N THR A 153 6.41 13.71 -2.20
CA THR A 153 5.90 12.34 -2.16
C THR A 153 5.30 11.97 -0.80
N TRP A 154 6.04 12.18 0.28
CA TRP A 154 5.68 11.76 1.64
C TRP A 154 5.11 12.91 2.49
N GLY A 155 5.38 14.16 2.13
CA GLY A 155 4.88 15.36 2.83
C GLY A 155 3.44 15.76 2.48
N THR A 156 2.70 14.93 1.74
CA THR A 156 1.38 15.26 1.20
C THR A 156 0.26 14.54 1.93
N GLU A 157 -1.00 14.98 1.73
CA GLU A 157 -2.17 14.33 2.32
C GLU A 157 -2.62 13.14 1.49
N GLU A 158 -2.33 13.18 0.18
CA GLU A 158 -2.67 12.15 -0.79
C GLU A 158 -2.05 10.80 -0.44
N VAL A 159 -0.82 10.79 0.07
CA VAL A 159 -0.18 9.55 0.57
C VAL A 159 -0.83 9.06 1.87
N GLU A 160 -1.33 9.94 2.73
CA GLU A 160 -2.05 9.54 3.96
C GLU A 160 -3.33 8.81 3.63
N ARG A 161 -4.02 9.27 2.57
CA ARG A 161 -5.24 8.65 2.08
C ARG A 161 -5.00 7.20 1.65
N GLN A 162 -3.88 6.93 0.96
CA GLN A 162 -3.50 5.58 0.56
C GLN A 162 -3.29 4.63 1.73
N PHE A 163 -2.67 5.11 2.81
CA PHE A 163 -2.36 4.30 4.00
C PHE A 163 -3.41 4.41 5.11
N THR A 164 -4.61 4.88 4.79
CA THR A 164 -5.72 4.89 5.76
C THR A 164 -6.14 3.47 6.12
N LEU A 165 -6.32 3.22 7.41
CA LEU A 165 -6.74 1.92 7.93
C LEU A 165 -8.26 1.83 8.15
N SER A 166 -9.02 2.90 7.87
CA SER A 166 -10.45 3.00 8.18
C SER A 166 -11.37 2.61 7.02
N LYS A 167 -10.85 1.98 5.97
CA LYS A 167 -11.57 1.71 4.72
C LYS A 167 -11.62 0.22 4.36
N GLY A 168 -11.66 -0.63 5.37
CA GLY A 168 -11.84 -2.07 5.24
C GLY A 168 -10.58 -2.79 4.76
N TYR A 169 -10.79 -3.85 3.99
CA TYR A 169 -9.77 -4.81 3.57
C TYR A 169 -9.55 -4.77 2.06
N TYR A 170 -8.43 -5.34 1.62
CA TYR A 170 -8.18 -5.58 0.21
C TYR A 170 -9.30 -6.47 -0.35
N PRO A 171 -9.89 -6.11 -1.51
CA PRO A 171 -11.08 -6.77 -2.02
C PRO A 171 -10.79 -8.23 -2.37
N VAL A 172 -11.77 -9.10 -2.12
CA VAL A 172 -11.77 -10.47 -2.64
C VAL A 172 -12.16 -10.37 -4.11
N ALA A 173 -11.17 -10.32 -5.00
CA ALA A 173 -11.42 -10.05 -6.41
C ALA A 173 -11.91 -11.31 -7.15
N GLU A 174 -13.07 -11.23 -7.80
CA GLU A 174 -13.52 -12.29 -8.71
C GLU A 174 -12.75 -12.27 -10.05
N ALA A 175 -12.24 -11.10 -10.47
CA ALA A 175 -11.37 -10.95 -11.65
C ALA A 175 -10.55 -9.65 -11.64
N GLY A 176 -9.29 -9.73 -12.09
CA GLY A 176 -8.38 -8.59 -12.29
C GLY A 176 -7.53 -8.21 -11.06
N ASN A 177 -6.52 -7.36 -11.27
CA ASN A 177 -5.71 -6.80 -10.19
C ASN A 177 -6.15 -5.34 -9.95
N PRO A 178 -6.86 -5.03 -8.85
CA PRO A 178 -7.37 -3.69 -8.60
C PRO A 178 -6.26 -2.65 -8.39
N ALA A 179 -5.04 -3.09 -8.06
CA ALA A 179 -3.89 -2.21 -7.88
C ALA A 179 -3.13 -1.87 -9.16
N SER A 180 -3.50 -2.40 -10.34
CA SER A 180 -2.67 -2.31 -11.56
C SER A 180 -2.31 -0.87 -11.97
N ASP A 181 -3.27 0.04 -11.91
CA ASP A 181 -3.07 1.43 -12.31
C ASP A 181 -2.26 2.21 -11.29
N LEU A 182 -2.43 1.90 -10.00
CA LEU A 182 -1.64 2.48 -8.92
C LEU A 182 -0.19 2.01 -8.97
N VAL A 183 0.03 0.72 -9.27
CA VAL A 183 1.37 0.14 -9.46
C VAL A 183 2.08 0.81 -10.65
N ARG A 184 1.39 1.04 -11.77
CA ARG A 184 1.97 1.72 -12.95
C ARG A 184 2.40 3.15 -12.62
N ASP A 185 1.56 3.91 -11.93
CA ASP A 185 1.87 5.26 -11.50
C ASP A 185 3.07 5.29 -10.57
N LEU A 186 3.13 4.35 -9.62
CA LEU A 186 4.21 4.24 -8.66
C LEU A 186 5.53 3.86 -9.33
N GLN A 187 5.52 2.98 -10.34
CA GLN A 187 6.70 2.68 -11.15
C GLN A 187 7.19 3.92 -11.92
N GLN A 188 6.29 4.72 -12.47
CA GLN A 188 6.65 5.96 -13.13
C GLN A 188 7.23 6.99 -12.14
N LEU A 189 6.58 7.14 -10.98
CA LEU A 189 7.04 8.03 -9.92
C LEU A 189 8.44 7.65 -9.44
N ASN A 190 8.68 6.37 -9.16
CA ASN A 190 10.00 5.88 -8.77
C ASN A 190 11.08 6.22 -9.80
N ARG A 191 10.81 6.06 -11.10
CA ARG A 191 11.78 6.46 -12.16
C ARG A 191 12.00 7.98 -12.20
N GLN A 192 10.96 8.77 -11.96
CA GLN A 192 11.09 10.23 -11.91
C GLN A 192 11.90 10.68 -10.70
N VAL A 193 11.66 10.10 -9.53
CA VAL A 193 12.41 10.35 -8.30
C VAL A 193 13.87 9.97 -8.48
N GLU A 194 14.15 8.76 -8.98
CA GLU A 194 15.50 8.31 -9.29
C GLU A 194 16.24 9.30 -10.21
N ALA A 195 15.58 9.76 -11.27
CA ALA A 195 16.16 10.74 -12.19
C ALA A 195 16.47 12.09 -11.51
N ILE A 196 15.55 12.62 -10.69
CA ILE A 196 15.77 13.89 -9.96
C ILE A 196 16.93 13.74 -8.99
N LEU A 197 16.96 12.67 -8.21
CA LEU A 197 18.02 12.41 -7.24
C LEU A 197 19.38 12.20 -7.91
N ALA A 198 19.40 11.69 -9.15
CA ALA A 198 20.58 11.63 -10.01
C ALA A 198 20.90 12.96 -10.74
N GLN A 199 20.27 14.07 -10.33
CA GLN A 199 20.43 15.41 -10.93
C GLN A 199 20.08 15.48 -12.44
N LYS A 200 19.30 14.52 -12.96
CA LYS A 200 18.81 14.52 -14.33
C LYS A 200 17.53 15.34 -14.38
N LEU A 201 17.71 16.66 -14.44
CA LEU A 201 16.60 17.57 -14.25
C LEU A 201 15.69 17.67 -15.47
N GLU A 202 16.12 17.31 -16.69
CA GLU A 202 15.33 17.34 -17.94
C GLU A 202 14.18 16.32 -18.03
N ILE A 203 13.43 16.13 -16.95
CA ILE A 203 12.26 15.27 -16.90
C ILE A 203 10.97 16.10 -16.86
N SER A 204 9.87 15.49 -17.32
CA SER A 204 8.54 16.09 -17.23
C SER A 204 7.85 15.69 -15.93
N LEU A 205 7.41 16.69 -15.15
CA LEU A 205 6.61 16.52 -13.93
C LEU A 205 5.10 16.74 -14.13
N LYS A 206 4.63 16.78 -15.38
CA LYS A 206 3.21 17.03 -15.70
C LYS A 206 2.29 15.96 -15.10
N ASN A 207 2.76 14.72 -15.07
CA ASN A 207 1.96 13.58 -14.64
C ASN A 207 1.86 13.43 -13.11
N LEU A 208 2.70 14.10 -12.33
CA LEU A 208 2.69 13.99 -10.86
C LEU A 208 1.33 14.36 -10.25
N GLY A 209 0.63 15.34 -10.85
CA GLY A 209 -0.70 15.73 -10.37
C GLY A 209 -1.75 14.63 -10.55
N GLN A 210 -1.65 13.84 -11.63
CA GLN A 210 -2.55 12.70 -11.87
C GLN A 210 -2.26 11.56 -10.90
N VAL A 211 -0.98 11.31 -10.59
CA VAL A 211 -0.56 10.33 -9.57
C VAL A 211 -1.17 10.69 -8.21
N HIS A 212 -1.04 11.95 -7.77
CA HIS A 212 -1.63 12.42 -6.50
C HIS A 212 -3.15 12.32 -6.49
N GLN A 213 -3.81 12.68 -7.60
CA GLN A 213 -5.26 12.55 -7.71
C GLN A 213 -5.70 11.10 -7.54
N ARG A 214 -4.97 10.14 -8.12
CA ARG A 214 -5.25 8.71 -7.95
C ARG A 214 -5.00 8.25 -6.51
N TRP A 215 -3.90 8.71 -5.90
CA TRP A 215 -3.62 8.42 -4.49
C TRP A 215 -4.75 8.91 -3.58
N GLN A 216 -5.33 10.07 -3.86
CA GLN A 216 -6.47 10.61 -3.12
C GLN A 216 -7.79 9.82 -3.36
N ALA A 217 -7.95 9.22 -4.54
CA ALA A 217 -9.16 8.50 -4.93
C ALA A 217 -9.23 7.08 -4.37
N ASP A 218 -8.08 6.49 -4.03
CA ASP A 218 -7.94 5.07 -3.71
C ASP A 218 -7.36 4.88 -2.27
N VAL A 219 -7.41 3.65 -1.74
CA VAL A 219 -7.03 3.27 -0.36
C VAL A 219 -6.37 1.88 -0.28
N LEU A 220 -5.94 1.33 -1.41
CA LEU A 220 -5.53 -0.07 -1.54
C LEU A 220 -4.30 -0.40 -0.69
N ALA A 221 -3.40 0.55 -0.43
CA ALA A 221 -2.22 0.27 0.40
C ALA A 221 -2.61 -0.02 1.86
N GLY A 222 -3.46 0.81 2.47
CA GLY A 222 -4.00 0.61 3.82
C GLY A 222 -4.89 -0.62 3.91
N GLN A 223 -5.70 -0.87 2.88
CA GLN A 223 -6.47 -2.12 2.75
C GLN A 223 -5.59 -3.37 2.70
N THR A 224 -4.45 -3.32 2.00
CA THR A 224 -3.46 -4.40 1.94
C THR A 224 -2.86 -4.67 3.33
N ILE A 225 -2.52 -3.61 4.09
CA ILE A 225 -2.04 -3.71 5.47
C ILE A 225 -3.09 -4.35 6.38
N ASN A 226 -4.35 -3.90 6.29
CA ASN A 226 -5.44 -4.49 7.08
C ASN A 226 -5.64 -5.97 6.75
N SER A 227 -5.62 -6.34 5.47
CA SER A 227 -5.75 -7.72 5.03
C SER A 227 -4.61 -8.61 5.49
N ALA A 228 -3.36 -8.12 5.48
CA ALA A 228 -2.23 -8.85 6.03
C ALA A 228 -2.44 -9.15 7.52
N ARG A 229 -2.89 -8.17 8.31
CA ARG A 229 -3.21 -8.36 9.73
C ARG A 229 -4.37 -9.34 9.95
N LEU A 230 -5.42 -9.24 9.14
CA LEU A 230 -6.54 -10.18 9.18
C LEU A 230 -6.08 -11.61 8.87
N LEU A 231 -5.25 -11.78 7.85
CA LEU A 231 -4.68 -13.08 7.48
C LEU A 231 -3.76 -13.62 8.57
N ILE A 232 -2.86 -12.81 9.15
CA ILE A 232 -1.98 -13.26 10.25
C ILE A 232 -2.82 -13.80 11.42
N SER A 233 -3.79 -13.04 11.90
CA SER A 233 -4.65 -13.44 13.02
C SER A 233 -5.48 -14.69 12.69
N THR A 234 -6.03 -14.77 11.47
CA THR A 234 -6.81 -15.91 10.99
C THR A 234 -5.96 -17.18 10.87
N LEU A 235 -4.80 -17.09 10.23
CA LEU A 235 -3.93 -18.24 9.99
C LEU A 235 -3.31 -18.74 11.28
N ASN A 236 -2.98 -17.86 12.23
CA ASN A 236 -2.53 -18.28 13.56
C ASN A 236 -3.64 -19.04 14.31
N ALA A 237 -4.86 -18.51 14.37
CA ALA A 237 -5.99 -19.21 15.00
C ALA A 237 -6.30 -20.56 14.31
N GLY A 238 -6.27 -20.59 12.97
CA GLY A 238 -6.44 -21.83 12.21
C GLY A 238 -5.30 -22.83 12.46
N THR A 239 -4.07 -22.35 12.67
CA THR A 239 -2.93 -23.20 13.03
C THR A 239 -3.11 -23.81 14.42
N GLU A 240 -3.65 -23.07 15.39
CA GLU A 240 -3.96 -23.60 16.72
C GLU A 240 -5.06 -24.67 16.70
N LEU A 241 -6.10 -24.49 15.86
CA LEU A 241 -7.13 -25.51 15.63
C LEU A 241 -6.52 -26.81 15.06
N LEU A 242 -5.67 -26.69 14.03
CA LEU A 242 -4.96 -27.82 13.44
C LEU A 242 -4.02 -28.48 14.45
N GLY A 243 -3.26 -27.70 15.22
CA GLY A 243 -2.39 -28.18 16.30
C GLY A 243 -3.15 -28.97 17.35
N SER A 244 -4.30 -28.45 17.81
CA SER A 244 -5.17 -29.13 18.77
C SER A 244 -5.66 -30.49 18.25
N ARG A 245 -5.99 -30.59 16.96
CA ARG A 245 -6.34 -31.87 16.33
C ARG A 245 -5.14 -32.82 16.26
N LEU A 246 -3.97 -32.32 15.89
CA LEU A 246 -2.73 -33.09 15.75
C LEU A 246 -2.24 -33.67 17.08
N GLU A 247 -2.35 -32.91 18.16
CA GLU A 247 -1.95 -33.31 19.53
C GLU A 247 -2.98 -34.22 20.22
N GLY A 248 -4.24 -34.15 19.77
CA GLY A 248 -5.35 -34.96 20.29
C GLY A 248 -5.41 -36.36 19.69
N ARG A 249 -6.63 -36.80 19.37
CA ARG A 249 -6.85 -38.07 18.66
C ARG A 249 -6.28 -37.97 17.23
N PRO A 250 -5.54 -38.93 16.70
CA PRO A 250 -5.10 -38.85 15.30
C PRO A 250 -6.30 -38.85 14.35
N LEU A 251 -6.19 -38.12 13.23
CA LEU A 251 -7.22 -38.09 12.17
C LEU A 251 -7.38 -39.46 11.51
N CYS A 252 -6.27 -40.17 11.33
CA CYS A 252 -6.23 -41.51 10.76
C CYS A 252 -5.51 -42.49 11.68
N LEU A 253 -6.11 -43.67 11.88
CA LEU A 253 -5.48 -44.77 12.59
C LEU A 253 -4.64 -45.59 11.61
N ASN A 254 -3.38 -45.86 11.96
CA ASN A 254 -2.44 -46.63 11.13
C ASN A 254 -2.22 -46.08 9.71
N GLY A 255 -2.36 -44.77 9.51
CA GLY A 255 -2.15 -44.15 8.20
C GLY A 255 -3.26 -44.37 7.18
N GLN A 256 -4.38 -45.00 7.58
CA GLN A 256 -5.46 -45.36 6.66
C GLN A 256 -6.53 -44.27 6.60
N PRO A 257 -6.91 -43.79 5.39
CA PRO A 257 -8.05 -42.91 5.21
C PRO A 257 -9.35 -43.48 5.77
N ASN A 258 -10.21 -42.58 6.23
CA ASN A 258 -11.56 -42.85 6.72
C ASN A 258 -12.50 -41.70 6.35
N ASN A 259 -13.80 -41.84 6.64
CA ASN A 259 -14.81 -40.83 6.32
C ASN A 259 -14.48 -39.44 6.89
N GLU A 260 -13.90 -39.36 8.09
CA GLU A 260 -13.50 -38.08 8.70
C GLU A 260 -12.36 -37.43 7.90
N SER A 261 -11.35 -38.20 7.52
CA SER A 261 -10.25 -37.71 6.70
C SER A 261 -10.68 -37.24 5.30
N GLU A 262 -11.70 -37.89 4.71
CA GLU A 262 -12.28 -37.46 3.43
C GLU A 262 -13.02 -36.12 3.58
N ILE A 263 -13.75 -35.93 4.68
CA ILE A 263 -14.43 -34.65 4.99
C ILE A 263 -13.38 -33.54 5.15
N VAL A 264 -12.32 -33.79 5.92
CA VAL A 264 -11.22 -32.83 6.14
C VAL A 264 -10.51 -32.51 4.82
N GLN A 265 -10.24 -33.51 3.98
CA GLN A 265 -9.61 -33.31 2.67
C GLN A 265 -10.50 -32.50 1.72
N ASN A 266 -11.79 -32.82 1.64
CA ASN A 266 -12.74 -32.08 0.82
C ASN A 266 -12.87 -30.62 1.29
N PHE A 267 -12.87 -30.39 2.60
CA PHE A 267 -12.84 -29.03 3.16
C PHE A 267 -11.55 -28.29 2.77
N PHE A 268 -10.40 -28.96 2.88
CA PHE A 268 -9.11 -28.39 2.49
C PHE A 268 -9.13 -27.91 1.03
N PHE A 269 -9.62 -28.72 0.10
CA PHE A 269 -9.69 -28.31 -1.31
C PHE A 269 -10.75 -27.22 -1.56
N SER A 270 -11.99 -27.44 -1.12
CA SER A 270 -13.12 -26.54 -1.45
C SER A 270 -13.11 -25.18 -0.73
N ILE A 271 -12.44 -25.07 0.42
CA ILE A 271 -12.40 -23.84 1.21
C ILE A 271 -10.98 -23.29 1.29
N TYR A 272 -10.01 -24.07 1.77
CA TYR A 272 -8.66 -23.53 1.94
C TYR A 272 -7.98 -23.27 0.59
N ILE A 273 -7.94 -24.25 -0.31
CA ILE A 273 -7.32 -24.09 -1.64
C ILE A 273 -8.15 -23.23 -2.57
N GLU A 274 -9.48 -23.39 -2.62
CA GLU A 274 -10.32 -22.63 -3.56
C GLU A 274 -10.71 -21.21 -3.11
N LYS A 275 -10.64 -20.88 -1.80
CA LYS A 275 -11.10 -19.57 -1.28
C LYS A 275 -10.00 -18.82 -0.53
N ILE A 276 -9.40 -19.43 0.48
CA ILE A 276 -8.42 -18.74 1.34
C ILE A 276 -7.08 -18.53 0.64
N GLN A 277 -6.56 -19.54 -0.07
CA GLN A 277 -5.29 -19.44 -0.79
C GLN A 277 -5.29 -18.39 -1.91
N PRO A 278 -6.35 -18.25 -2.73
CA PRO A 278 -6.47 -17.15 -3.68
C PRO A 278 -6.42 -15.79 -2.99
N TYR A 279 -7.17 -15.60 -1.90
CA TYR A 279 -7.15 -14.34 -1.17
C TYR A 279 -5.77 -14.03 -0.57
N MET A 280 -5.09 -15.02 0.01
CA MET A 280 -3.70 -14.88 0.47
C MET A 280 -2.77 -14.48 -0.70
N SER A 281 -2.97 -15.07 -1.88
CA SER A 281 -2.18 -14.79 -3.07
C SER A 281 -2.42 -13.38 -3.59
N ASP A 282 -3.64 -12.86 -3.53
CA ASP A 282 -3.98 -11.50 -3.94
C ASP A 282 -3.37 -10.47 -2.99
N VAL A 283 -3.45 -10.69 -1.68
CA VAL A 283 -2.79 -9.83 -0.68
C VAL A 283 -1.27 -9.87 -0.85
N SER A 284 -0.69 -11.04 -1.09
CA SER A 284 0.75 -11.18 -1.35
C SER A 284 1.16 -10.47 -2.64
N ARG A 285 0.36 -10.57 -3.70
CA ARG A 285 0.60 -9.84 -4.95
C ARG A 285 0.51 -8.33 -4.76
N ALA A 286 -0.46 -7.87 -3.98
CA ALA A 286 -0.58 -6.46 -3.61
C ALA A 286 0.64 -5.99 -2.79
N ARG A 287 1.11 -6.79 -1.83
CA ARG A 287 2.39 -6.53 -1.14
C ARG A 287 3.55 -6.41 -2.15
N ASP A 288 3.74 -7.42 -2.99
CA ASP A 288 4.92 -7.56 -3.86
C ASP A 288 4.95 -6.53 -5.00
N SER A 289 3.81 -5.93 -5.34
CA SER A 289 3.72 -4.93 -6.41
C SER A 289 3.45 -3.51 -5.88
N LEU A 290 2.43 -3.34 -5.05
CA LEU A 290 2.01 -2.02 -4.56
C LEU A 290 2.87 -1.57 -3.38
N ILE A 291 2.95 -2.37 -2.31
CA ILE A 291 3.70 -1.99 -1.12
C ILE A 291 5.20 -1.93 -1.43
N ALA A 292 5.72 -2.89 -2.20
CA ALA A 292 7.11 -2.88 -2.65
C ALA A 292 7.45 -1.61 -3.46
N GLY A 293 6.53 -1.10 -4.29
CA GLY A 293 6.73 0.15 -5.01
C GLY A 293 6.82 1.37 -4.08
N PHE A 294 6.08 1.38 -2.97
CA PHE A 294 6.16 2.44 -1.96
C PHE A 294 7.41 2.29 -1.10
N ALA A 295 7.81 1.05 -0.80
CA ALA A 295 9.04 0.75 -0.11
C ALA A 295 10.26 1.23 -0.92
N GLU A 296 10.27 1.00 -2.23
CA GLU A 296 11.29 1.51 -3.15
C GLU A 296 11.31 3.04 -3.14
N LEU A 297 10.14 3.68 -3.23
CA LEU A 297 10.02 5.13 -3.20
C LEU A 297 10.60 5.75 -1.92
N ALA A 298 10.34 5.13 -0.76
CA ALA A 298 10.91 5.54 0.52
C ALA A 298 12.41 5.27 0.59
N ARG A 299 12.86 4.10 0.12
CA ARG A 299 14.27 3.66 0.15
C ARG A 299 15.17 4.58 -0.66
N GLN A 300 14.74 5.01 -1.85
CA GLN A 300 15.50 5.97 -2.66
C GLN A 300 15.73 7.31 -1.93
N GLN A 301 14.89 7.62 -0.95
CA GLN A 301 14.89 8.89 -0.22
C GLN A 301 15.37 8.73 1.24
N GLN A 302 15.99 7.59 1.56
CA GLN A 302 16.40 7.25 2.93
C GLN A 302 17.34 8.29 3.56
N ALA A 303 18.18 8.94 2.75
CA ALA A 303 19.14 9.95 3.23
C ALA A 303 18.48 11.15 3.92
N VAL A 304 17.22 11.44 3.61
CA VAL A 304 16.47 12.58 4.18
C VAL A 304 15.22 12.14 4.95
N MET A 305 15.03 10.83 5.14
CA MET A 305 13.88 10.29 5.86
C MET A 305 13.88 10.78 7.32
N PRO A 306 12.80 11.44 7.80
CA PRO A 306 12.67 11.82 9.20
C PRO A 306 12.73 10.61 10.13
N GLU A 307 13.36 10.76 11.30
CA GLU A 307 13.41 9.71 12.32
C GLU A 307 12.00 9.25 12.75
N SER A 308 11.05 10.17 12.81
CA SER A 308 9.64 9.89 13.11
C SER A 308 8.99 8.88 12.13
N PHE A 309 9.46 8.84 10.88
CA PHE A 309 8.94 7.98 9.83
C PHE A 309 9.53 6.57 9.84
N THR A 310 10.75 6.42 10.36
CA THR A 310 11.53 5.17 10.29
C THR A 310 10.80 3.97 10.89
N PRO A 311 10.19 4.04 12.10
CA PRO A 311 9.48 2.89 12.67
C PRO A 311 8.28 2.46 11.82
N TRP A 312 7.56 3.42 11.24
CA TRP A 312 6.42 3.12 10.38
C TRP A 312 6.88 2.46 9.07
N TYR A 313 7.94 2.98 8.45
CA TYR A 313 8.57 2.40 7.26
C TYR A 313 9.02 0.96 7.50
N GLN A 314 9.76 0.71 8.58
CA GLN A 314 10.26 -0.63 8.94
C GLN A 314 9.12 -1.64 9.14
N ARG A 315 8.03 -1.22 9.80
CA ARG A 315 6.90 -2.10 10.08
C ARG A 315 6.04 -2.39 8.85
N HIS A 316 5.76 -1.39 8.01
CA HIS A 316 4.69 -1.46 7.00
C HIS A 316 5.19 -1.47 5.55
N LEU A 317 6.42 -1.02 5.27
CA LEU A 317 6.96 -0.97 3.91
C LEU A 317 8.15 -1.90 3.71
N ALA A 318 9.07 -1.97 4.67
CA ALA A 318 10.25 -2.82 4.55
C ALA A 318 9.89 -4.31 4.58
N ALA A 319 10.44 -5.08 3.66
CA ALA A 319 10.17 -6.52 3.52
C ALA A 319 11.13 -7.40 4.35
N ASP A 320 12.31 -6.87 4.67
CA ASP A 320 13.46 -7.58 5.23
C ASP A 320 13.79 -7.16 6.68
N THR A 321 13.00 -6.26 7.27
CA THR A 321 13.19 -5.90 8.67
C THR A 321 12.63 -7.01 9.57
N PRO A 322 13.38 -7.46 10.60
CA PRO A 322 12.83 -8.28 11.66
C PRO A 322 11.55 -7.66 12.22
N ASP A 323 10.52 -8.47 12.44
CA ASP A 323 9.23 -8.01 12.96
C ASP A 323 8.47 -7.04 12.04
N SER A 324 8.78 -7.02 10.74
CA SER A 324 7.90 -6.38 9.75
C SER A 324 6.57 -7.14 9.63
N LEU A 325 5.51 -6.41 9.25
CA LEU A 325 4.18 -7.01 9.06
C LEU A 325 4.22 -8.14 8.02
N TRP A 326 5.06 -7.96 7.00
CA TRP A 326 5.18 -8.88 5.88
C TRP A 326 5.89 -10.16 6.27
N GLN A 327 6.92 -10.08 7.11
CA GLN A 327 7.57 -11.26 7.66
C GLN A 327 6.62 -12.05 8.57
N GLU A 328 5.83 -11.38 9.41
CA GLU A 328 4.80 -12.05 10.22
C GLU A 328 3.77 -12.78 9.35
N LEU A 329 3.34 -12.16 8.24
CA LEU A 329 2.42 -12.78 7.28
C LEU A 329 3.04 -14.03 6.64
N ASP A 330 4.27 -13.93 6.13
CA ASP A 330 4.96 -15.06 5.51
C ASP A 330 5.12 -16.24 6.49
N GLN A 331 5.48 -15.94 7.74
CA GLN A 331 5.58 -16.95 8.78
C GLN A 331 4.23 -17.58 9.11
N ALA A 332 3.16 -16.79 9.23
CA ALA A 332 1.81 -17.30 9.50
C ALA A 332 1.32 -18.21 8.38
N MET A 333 1.48 -17.79 7.12
CA MET A 333 1.17 -18.59 5.93
C MET A 333 1.94 -19.91 5.92
N MET A 334 3.26 -19.84 6.11
CA MET A 334 4.13 -21.01 6.10
C MET A 334 3.81 -22.00 7.22
N ARG A 335 3.61 -21.53 8.46
CA ARG A 335 3.24 -22.38 9.60
C ARG A 335 1.91 -23.07 9.35
N HIS A 336 0.91 -22.31 8.88
CA HIS A 336 -0.43 -22.83 8.65
C HIS A 336 -0.46 -23.88 7.53
N THR A 337 0.22 -23.63 6.41
CA THR A 337 0.35 -24.62 5.33
C THR A 337 1.06 -25.89 5.80
N ARG A 338 2.10 -25.79 6.64
CA ARG A 338 2.76 -26.97 7.23
C ARG A 338 1.82 -27.79 8.10
N HIS A 339 1.02 -27.16 8.96
CA HIS A 339 0.07 -27.88 9.81
C HIS A 339 -1.01 -28.61 8.99
N TRP A 340 -1.45 -28.04 7.88
CA TRP A 340 -2.31 -28.74 6.93
C TRP A 340 -1.64 -29.96 6.32
N GLN A 341 -0.39 -29.82 5.89
CA GLN A 341 0.39 -30.94 5.33
C GLN A 341 0.62 -32.05 6.35
N ASP A 342 0.90 -31.70 7.61
CA ASP A 342 1.12 -32.65 8.69
C ASP A 342 -0.17 -33.39 9.04
N LEU A 343 -1.30 -32.67 9.12
CA LEU A 343 -2.62 -33.27 9.40
C LEU A 343 -3.04 -34.26 8.30
N LEU A 344 -3.01 -33.84 7.04
CA LEU A 344 -3.35 -34.72 5.92
C LEU A 344 -2.31 -35.84 5.72
N GLY A 345 -1.05 -35.58 6.09
CA GLY A 345 0.03 -36.55 6.10
C GLY A 345 -0.24 -37.75 7.01
N GLN A 346 -0.98 -37.57 8.11
CA GLN A 346 -1.40 -38.69 8.98
C GLN A 346 -2.21 -39.75 8.24
N CYS A 347 -2.81 -39.41 7.10
CA CYS A 347 -3.69 -40.26 6.30
C CYS A 347 -3.09 -40.66 4.95
N GLY A 348 -1.83 -40.30 4.67
CA GLY A 348 -1.25 -40.45 3.33
C GLY A 348 -1.89 -39.53 2.27
N LEU A 349 -2.62 -38.48 2.69
CA LEU A 349 -3.36 -37.56 1.83
C LEU A 349 -2.61 -36.24 1.59
N ARG A 350 -1.29 -36.22 1.79
CA ARG A 350 -0.49 -35.01 1.68
C ARG A 350 -0.61 -34.41 0.26
N PRO A 351 -1.03 -33.14 0.11
CA PRO A 351 -1.09 -32.50 -1.21
C PRO A 351 0.30 -32.37 -1.83
N GLY A 352 0.44 -32.76 -3.11
CA GLY A 352 1.69 -32.59 -3.87
C GLY A 352 2.76 -33.66 -3.64
N ALA A 353 2.37 -34.89 -3.28
CA ALA A 353 3.23 -36.07 -3.37
C ALA A 353 3.39 -36.54 -4.83
#